data_AF-A0A3C1NIH3-F1
#
_entry.id   AF-A0A3C1NIH3-F1
#
_cell.length_a   1.000
_cell.length_b   1.000
_cell.length_c   1.000
_cell.angle_alpha   90.00
_cell.angle_beta   90.00
_cell.angle_gamma   90.00
#
_symmetry.space_group_name_H-M   'P 1'
#
loop_
_entity.id
_entity.type
_entity.pdbx_description
1 polymer ?
#
loop_
_entity_poly.entity_id
_entity_poly.type
_entity_poly.pdbx_seq_one_letter_code
_entity_poly.pdbx_strand_id
1 'polypeptide(L)'
;MTQDPKEFCRRFGLTYVETSALPLRRRRCGKGFAYRDGAGKTISDKALKKRINQLTIPPAWSEVCIAADELAHIQAIGRDAEGRLQYRYHPDWDKARATAKETRLKRLGSSLPRVRNAVKKALTAPGLTRTKVVAAIVRLIDRALLRPGYEEYARSEGGRGASTLLKSDVAVNGDQVVLMFKGKGGKEIRRELRDPLLARVLHKLSAARGQRLFS
;
A
#
# COMPACT_ATOMS: atom_id res chain seq x y z
N MET A 1 12.04 -18.77 -8.77
CA MET A 1 12.76 -17.69 -8.05
C MET A 1 11.85 -17.07 -7.01
N THR A 2 12.09 -17.46 -5.78
CA THR A 2 11.45 -17.00 -4.55
C THR A 2 11.81 -15.52 -4.33
N GLN A 3 10.85 -14.71 -3.89
CA GLN A 3 11.07 -13.28 -3.63
C GLN A 3 11.56 -13.07 -2.20
N ASP A 4 12.60 -13.80 -1.78
CA ASP A 4 13.16 -13.64 -0.43
C ASP A 4 13.88 -12.28 -0.35
N PRO A 5 13.40 -11.34 0.48
CA PRO A 5 14.06 -10.04 0.67
C PRO A 5 15.55 -10.18 1.03
N LYS A 6 15.95 -11.26 1.71
CA LYS A 6 17.34 -11.53 2.07
C LYS A 6 18.21 -11.88 0.86
N GLU A 7 17.68 -12.65 -0.09
CA GLU A 7 18.37 -12.98 -1.34
C GLU A 7 18.54 -11.73 -2.21
N PHE A 8 17.52 -10.87 -2.26
CA PHE A 8 17.60 -9.58 -2.94
C PHE A 8 18.65 -8.67 -2.32
N CYS A 9 18.65 -8.51 -0.99
CA CYS A 9 19.66 -7.70 -0.30
C CYS A 9 21.07 -8.17 -0.68
N ARG A 10 21.35 -9.47 -0.58
CA ARG A 10 22.65 -10.06 -0.96
C ARG A 10 23.06 -9.72 -2.39
N ARG A 11 22.16 -9.83 -3.37
CA ARG A 11 22.46 -9.56 -4.79
C ARG A 11 22.86 -8.10 -5.06
N PHE A 12 22.35 -7.17 -4.26
CA PHE A 12 22.65 -5.74 -4.40
C PHE A 12 23.69 -5.25 -3.37
N GLY A 13 24.40 -6.16 -2.68
CA GLY A 13 25.39 -5.80 -1.67
C GLY A 13 24.80 -5.13 -0.43
N LEU A 14 23.52 -5.35 -0.15
CA LEU A 14 22.80 -4.80 0.99
C LEU A 14 22.65 -5.84 2.11
N THR A 15 22.51 -5.34 3.33
CA THR A 15 22.18 -6.14 4.51
C THR A 15 20.68 -6.13 4.75
N TYR A 16 20.08 -7.31 4.83
CA TYR A 16 18.70 -7.43 5.29
C TYR A 16 18.64 -7.21 6.81
N VAL A 17 17.80 -6.28 7.25
CA VAL A 17 17.58 -5.97 8.67
C VAL A 17 16.08 -5.92 8.98
N GLU A 18 15.69 -6.38 10.16
CA GLU A 18 14.33 -6.16 10.65
C GLU A 18 14.20 -4.77 11.27
N THR A 19 12.99 -4.19 11.23
CA THR A 19 12.74 -2.86 11.80
C THR A 19 13.01 -2.78 13.30
N SER A 20 12.76 -3.87 14.01
CA SER A 20 13.04 -4.04 15.45
C SER A 20 14.55 -4.04 15.76
N ALA A 21 15.39 -4.40 14.79
CA ALA A 21 16.83 -4.57 14.96
C ALA A 21 17.63 -3.27 14.73
N LEU A 22 16.99 -2.17 14.36
CA LEU A 22 17.67 -0.89 14.18
C LEU A 22 18.14 -0.37 15.55
N PRO A 23 19.44 -0.18 15.80
CA PRO A 23 19.95 0.03 17.15
C PRO A 23 20.01 1.50 17.57
N LEU A 24 20.10 2.44 16.62
CA LEU A 24 20.30 3.84 16.95
C LEU A 24 18.96 4.52 17.19
N ARG A 25 18.92 5.49 18.11
CA ARG A 25 17.72 6.28 18.45
C ARG A 25 18.01 7.77 18.28
N ARG A 26 17.07 8.51 17.69
CA ARG A 26 17.13 9.98 17.64
C ARG A 26 16.33 10.58 18.79
N ARG A 27 16.91 11.55 19.48
CA ARG A 27 16.25 12.31 20.56
C ARG A 27 16.39 13.81 20.29
N ARG A 28 15.34 14.59 20.54
CA ARG A 28 15.41 16.05 20.47
C ARG A 28 16.33 16.59 21.57
N CYS A 29 17.21 17.51 21.23
CA CYS A 29 18.16 18.14 22.16
C CYS A 29 18.38 19.61 21.76
N GLY A 30 17.90 20.54 22.59
CA GLY A 30 17.93 21.98 22.28
C GLY A 30 17.28 22.30 20.93
N LYS A 31 18.02 22.99 20.06
CA LYS A 31 17.57 23.35 18.70
C LYS A 31 17.73 22.22 17.67
N GLY A 32 18.28 21.07 18.04
CA GLY A 32 18.60 19.99 17.12
C GLY A 32 18.30 18.59 17.66
N PHE A 33 19.10 17.62 17.23
CA PHE A 33 18.95 16.22 17.59
C PHE A 33 20.26 15.64 18.14
N ALA A 34 20.13 14.78 19.15
CA ALA A 34 21.18 13.89 19.63
C ALA A 34 20.84 12.45 19.22
N TYR A 35 21.87 11.62 19.06
CA TYR A 35 21.73 10.22 18.69
C TYR A 35 22.29 9.34 19.80
N ARG A 36 21.63 8.22 20.08
CA ARG A 36 22.04 7.22 21.06
C ARG A 36 22.15 5.84 20.42
N ASP A 37 23.08 5.03 20.91
CA ASP A 37 23.19 3.63 20.53
C ASP A 37 22.20 2.73 21.29
N GLY A 38 22.27 1.41 21.05
CA GLY A 38 21.42 0.42 21.70
C GLY A 38 21.63 0.29 23.21
N ALA A 39 22.77 0.76 23.73
CA ALA A 39 23.05 0.83 25.16
C ALA A 39 22.64 2.17 25.79
N GLY A 40 22.10 3.11 25.00
CA GLY A 40 21.68 4.43 25.44
C GLY A 40 22.82 5.46 25.53
N LYS A 41 24.04 5.12 25.12
CA LYS A 41 25.18 6.03 25.11
C LYS A 41 25.06 7.04 23.98
N THR A 42 25.41 8.29 24.26
CA THR A 42 25.40 9.36 23.25
C THR A 42 26.47 9.11 22.20
N ILE A 43 26.07 9.13 20.93
CA ILE A 43 26.97 9.01 19.79
C ILE A 43 27.70 10.34 19.60
N SER A 44 29.03 10.33 19.72
CA SER A 44 29.90 11.49 19.45
C SER A 44 30.54 11.45 18.07
N ASP A 45 30.60 10.27 17.43
CA ASP A 45 31.20 10.05 16.12
C ASP A 45 30.65 11.00 15.05
N LYS A 46 31.56 11.81 14.48
CA LYS A 46 31.26 12.81 13.45
C LYS A 46 30.88 12.17 12.11
N ALA A 47 31.51 11.06 11.73
CA ALA A 47 31.24 10.38 10.47
C ALA A 47 29.84 9.76 10.47
N LEU A 48 29.50 9.06 11.56
CA LEU A 48 28.17 8.50 11.75
C LEU A 48 27.08 9.58 11.76
N LYS A 49 27.29 10.70 12.46
CA LYS A 49 26.35 11.84 12.44
C LYS A 49 26.16 12.42 11.05
N LYS A 50 27.24 12.58 10.28
CA LYS A 50 27.19 13.08 8.90
C LYS A 50 26.32 12.17 8.03
N ARG A 51 26.52 10.85 8.11
CA ARG A 51 25.68 9.87 7.39
C ARG A 51 24.21 9.98 7.79
N ILE A 52 23.90 10.01 9.09
CA ILE A 52 22.51 10.11 9.56
C ILE A 52 21.84 11.38 9.03
N ASN A 53 22.55 12.51 9.00
CA ASN A 53 22.00 13.76 8.48
C ASN A 53 21.71 13.68 6.96
N GLN A 54 22.50 12.92 6.19
CA GLN A 54 22.25 12.67 4.76
C GLN A 54 20.98 11.85 4.50
N LEU A 55 20.48 11.10 5.49
CA LEU A 55 19.20 10.38 5.37
C LEU A 55 17.98 11.31 5.32
N THR A 56 18.17 12.62 5.53
CA THR A 56 17.13 13.66 5.48
C THR A 56 15.87 13.28 6.25
N ILE A 57 16.04 12.72 7.46
CA ILE A 57 14.91 12.28 8.29
C ILE A 57 14.12 13.52 8.75
N PRO A 58 12.84 13.66 8.38
CA PRO A 58 12.06 14.86 8.70
C PRO A 58 12.07 15.17 10.20
N PRO A 59 12.19 16.46 10.60
CA PRO A 59 12.28 16.83 12.01
C PRO A 59 11.00 16.52 12.79
N ALA A 60 9.85 16.50 12.11
CA ALA A 60 8.55 16.17 12.70
C ALA A 60 8.42 14.68 13.07
N TRP A 61 9.31 13.80 12.61
CA TRP A 61 9.18 12.38 12.95
C TRP A 61 9.52 12.09 14.41
N SER A 62 8.65 11.33 15.08
CA SER A 62 8.84 10.79 16.42
C SER A 62 9.30 9.31 16.37
N GLU A 63 9.70 8.76 17.51
CA GLU A 63 10.11 7.34 17.66
C GLU A 63 11.13 6.86 16.61
N VAL A 64 12.09 7.73 16.27
CA VAL A 64 13.00 7.45 15.16
C VAL A 64 14.08 6.45 15.56
N CYS A 65 14.13 5.33 14.82
CA CYS A 65 15.16 4.31 14.90
C CYS A 65 16.00 4.32 13.61
N ILE A 66 17.32 4.21 13.72
CA ILE A 66 18.25 4.34 12.59
C ILE A 66 19.20 3.14 12.57
N ALA A 67 19.52 2.64 11.38
CA ALA A 67 20.49 1.56 11.19
C ALA A 67 21.90 2.04 11.59
N ALA A 68 22.70 1.17 12.22
CA ALA A 68 24.12 1.42 12.40
C ALA A 68 24.90 1.16 11.09
N ASP A 69 24.56 0.06 10.42
CA ASP A 69 25.11 -0.35 9.13
C ASP A 69 24.60 0.55 7.99
N GLU A 70 25.52 1.10 7.20
CA GLU A 70 25.21 1.91 6.03
C GLU A 70 24.67 1.07 4.87
N LEU A 71 24.99 -0.22 4.80
CA LEU A 71 24.49 -1.15 3.78
C LEU A 71 23.14 -1.77 4.16
N ALA A 72 22.58 -1.46 5.32
CA ALA A 72 21.26 -1.92 5.72
C ALA A 72 20.18 -1.37 4.75
N HIS A 73 19.36 -2.27 4.19
CA HIS A 73 18.35 -1.84 3.20
C HIS A 73 17.32 -0.85 3.78
N ILE A 74 16.98 -0.97 5.07
CA ILE A 74 16.26 0.05 5.84
C ILE A 74 17.30 0.87 6.59
N GLN A 75 17.36 2.17 6.30
CA GLN A 75 18.29 3.10 6.93
C GLN A 75 17.67 3.79 8.15
N ALA A 76 16.38 4.12 8.10
CA ALA A 76 15.67 4.66 9.26
C ALA A 76 14.19 4.34 9.22
N ILE A 77 13.56 4.33 10.40
CA ILE A 77 12.11 4.34 10.56
C ILE A 77 11.73 5.42 11.59
N GLY A 78 10.48 5.85 11.56
CA GLY A 78 9.91 6.75 12.55
C GLY A 78 8.42 6.95 12.31
N ARG A 79 7.75 7.67 13.19
CA ARG A 79 6.33 8.01 13.00
C ARG A 79 6.20 9.45 12.52
N ASP A 80 5.35 9.69 11.53
CA ASP A 80 5.03 11.05 11.11
C ASP A 80 4.09 11.76 12.09
N ALA A 81 3.69 13.00 11.78
CA ALA A 81 2.80 13.81 12.62
C ALA A 81 1.40 13.20 12.81
N GLU A 82 0.99 12.27 11.93
CA GLU A 82 -0.25 11.52 12.04
C GLU A 82 -0.05 10.15 12.73
N GLY A 83 1.14 9.89 13.28
CA GLY A 83 1.48 8.64 13.96
C GLY A 83 1.77 7.46 13.03
N ARG A 84 1.79 7.66 11.71
CA ARG A 84 2.00 6.58 10.72
C ARG A 84 3.48 6.22 10.67
N LEU A 85 3.78 4.92 10.63
CA LEU A 85 5.14 4.42 10.48
C LEU A 85 5.67 4.74 9.07
N GLN A 86 6.80 5.45 9.03
CA GLN A 86 7.50 5.88 7.83
C GLN A 86 8.89 5.26 7.78
N TYR A 87 9.44 5.15 6.57
CA TYR A 87 10.70 4.47 6.28
C TYR A 87 11.63 5.37 5.45
N ARG A 88 12.93 5.25 5.73
CA ARG A 88 14.02 5.65 4.84
C ARG A 88 14.78 4.39 4.44
N TYR A 89 14.95 4.19 3.14
CA TYR A 89 15.66 3.04 2.60
C TYR A 89 17.04 3.45 2.07
N HIS A 90 17.93 2.48 1.92
CA HIS A 90 19.18 2.67 1.19
C HIS A 90 18.89 3.05 -0.29
N PRO A 91 19.64 3.95 -0.94
CA PRO A 91 19.37 4.34 -2.33
C PRO A 91 19.31 3.16 -3.32
N ASP A 92 20.20 2.17 -3.17
CA ASP A 92 20.20 0.97 -4.02
C ASP A 92 19.03 0.01 -3.73
N TRP A 93 18.30 0.19 -2.62
CA TRP A 93 17.10 -0.59 -2.36
C TRP A 93 16.01 -0.30 -3.39
N ASP A 94 15.92 0.93 -3.91
CA ASP A 94 14.94 1.25 -4.94
C ASP A 94 15.24 0.52 -6.25
N LYS A 95 16.51 0.35 -6.62
CA LYS A 95 16.92 -0.51 -7.74
C LYS A 95 16.50 -1.96 -7.50
N ALA A 96 16.75 -2.48 -6.30
CA ALA A 96 16.35 -3.82 -5.92
C ALA A 96 14.82 -4.03 -6.02
N ARG A 97 14.04 -3.07 -5.51
CA ARG A 97 12.58 -3.08 -5.60
C ARG A 97 12.07 -2.96 -7.02
N ALA A 98 12.73 -2.17 -7.87
CA ALA A 98 12.35 -2.03 -9.27
C ALA A 98 12.46 -3.38 -10.02
N THR A 99 13.58 -4.11 -9.87
CA THR A 99 13.75 -5.43 -10.49
C THR A 99 12.73 -6.46 -9.96
N ALA A 100 12.48 -6.45 -8.64
CA ALA A 100 11.47 -7.32 -8.03
C ALA A 100 10.06 -7.01 -8.56
N LYS A 101 9.74 -5.72 -8.71
CA LYS A 101 8.48 -5.24 -9.27
C LYS A 101 8.31 -5.67 -10.72
N GLU A 102 9.34 -5.53 -11.56
CA GLU A 102 9.29 -5.95 -12.96
C GLU A 102 8.99 -7.45 -13.08
N THR A 103 9.72 -8.28 -12.33
CA THR A 103 9.48 -9.73 -12.30
C THR A 103 8.05 -10.07 -11.86
N ARG A 104 7.56 -9.37 -10.83
CA ARG A 104 6.18 -9.55 -10.32
C ARG A 104 5.14 -9.12 -11.36
N LEU A 105 5.38 -8.02 -12.07
CA LEU A 105 4.47 -7.52 -13.11
C LEU A 105 4.39 -8.50 -14.29
N LYS A 106 5.51 -9.07 -14.72
CA LYS A 106 5.54 -10.12 -15.76
C LYS A 106 4.70 -11.33 -15.34
N ARG A 107 4.91 -11.85 -14.12
CA ARG A 107 4.11 -12.96 -13.57
C ARG A 107 2.62 -12.61 -13.47
N LEU A 108 2.29 -11.40 -13.01
CA LEU A 108 0.91 -10.94 -12.94
C LEU A 108 0.29 -10.93 -14.33
N GLY A 109 0.96 -10.32 -15.31
CA GLY A 109 0.52 -10.26 -16.71
C GLY A 109 0.19 -11.65 -17.27
N SER A 110 1.09 -12.62 -17.12
CA SER A 110 0.87 -14.01 -17.55
C SER A 110 -0.30 -14.70 -16.83
N SER A 111 -0.62 -14.30 -15.60
CA SER A 111 -1.74 -14.87 -14.83
C SER A 111 -3.10 -14.21 -15.08
N LEU A 112 -3.14 -13.00 -15.67
CA LEU A 112 -4.37 -12.24 -15.87
C LEU A 112 -5.45 -13.00 -16.65
N PRO A 113 -5.16 -13.73 -17.75
CA PRO A 113 -6.19 -14.49 -18.46
C PRO A 113 -6.90 -15.51 -17.55
N ARG A 114 -6.14 -16.25 -16.74
CA ARG A 114 -6.69 -17.23 -15.79
C ARG A 114 -7.56 -16.56 -14.72
N VAL A 115 -7.09 -15.45 -14.16
CA VAL A 115 -7.85 -14.67 -13.15
C VAL A 115 -9.15 -14.12 -13.75
N ARG A 116 -9.09 -13.51 -14.93
CA ARG A 116 -10.26 -12.95 -15.63
C ARG A 116 -11.29 -14.03 -15.97
N ASN A 117 -10.86 -15.23 -16.35
CA ASN A 117 -11.74 -16.37 -16.57
C ASN A 117 -12.42 -16.84 -15.28
N ALA A 118 -11.68 -16.94 -14.18
CA ALA A 118 -12.25 -17.30 -12.88
C ALA A 118 -13.28 -16.26 -12.40
N VAL A 119 -12.98 -14.97 -12.55
CA VAL A 119 -13.89 -13.87 -12.25
C VAL A 119 -15.16 -13.96 -13.10
N LYS A 120 -15.03 -14.18 -14.42
CA LYS A 120 -16.19 -14.35 -15.32
C LYS A 120 -17.08 -15.50 -14.85
N LYS A 121 -16.50 -16.67 -14.55
CA LYS A 121 -17.22 -17.85 -14.05
C LYS A 121 -17.98 -17.55 -12.75
N ALA A 122 -17.34 -16.83 -11.81
CA ALA A 122 -17.97 -16.46 -10.55
C ALA A 122 -19.13 -15.46 -10.73
N LEU A 123 -19.00 -14.50 -11.65
CA LEU A 123 -20.07 -13.53 -11.94
C LEU A 123 -21.27 -14.16 -12.65
N THR A 124 -21.07 -15.26 -13.39
CA THR A 124 -22.15 -16.00 -14.08
C THR A 124 -22.83 -17.06 -13.22
N ALA A 125 -22.21 -17.52 -12.14
CA ALA A 125 -22.79 -18.53 -11.25
C ALA A 125 -24.15 -18.07 -10.66
N PRO A 126 -25.07 -18.96 -10.24
CA PRO A 126 -26.31 -18.57 -9.56
C PRO A 126 -26.07 -17.93 -8.17
N GLY A 127 -27.09 -17.22 -7.66
CA GLY A 127 -27.07 -16.63 -6.30
C GLY A 127 -26.13 -15.44 -6.10
N LEU A 128 -26.18 -14.79 -4.93
CA LEU A 128 -25.26 -13.72 -4.53
C LEU A 128 -24.33 -14.23 -3.43
N THR A 129 -23.33 -15.01 -3.82
CA THR A 129 -22.37 -15.61 -2.88
C THR A 129 -21.20 -14.68 -2.58
N ARG A 130 -20.49 -14.92 -1.47
CA ARG A 130 -19.25 -14.20 -1.12
C ARG A 130 -18.23 -14.22 -2.27
N THR A 131 -18.06 -15.37 -2.92
CA THR A 131 -17.15 -15.51 -4.07
C THR A 131 -17.54 -14.60 -5.24
N LYS A 132 -18.83 -14.46 -5.52
CA LYS A 132 -19.33 -13.54 -6.57
C LYS A 132 -19.09 -12.08 -6.20
N VAL A 133 -19.29 -11.72 -4.93
CA VAL A 133 -19.00 -10.37 -4.43
C VAL A 133 -17.51 -10.04 -4.58
N VAL A 134 -16.63 -10.95 -4.16
CA VAL A 134 -15.17 -10.79 -4.35
C VAL A 134 -14.81 -10.68 -5.84
N ALA A 135 -15.43 -11.49 -6.70
CA ALA A 135 -15.22 -11.41 -8.14
C ALA A 135 -15.66 -10.04 -8.72
N ALA A 136 -16.74 -9.44 -8.22
CA ALA A 136 -17.17 -8.10 -8.63
C ALA A 136 -16.15 -7.02 -8.21
N ILE A 137 -15.61 -7.11 -6.99
CA ILE A 137 -14.53 -6.21 -6.52
C ILE A 137 -13.28 -6.35 -7.41
N VAL A 138 -12.85 -7.59 -7.70
CA VAL A 138 -11.69 -7.83 -8.59
C VAL A 138 -11.96 -7.29 -9.99
N ARG A 139 -13.18 -7.46 -10.52
CA ARG A 139 -13.59 -6.93 -11.83
C ARG A 139 -13.55 -5.39 -11.86
N LEU A 140 -13.97 -4.72 -10.79
CA LEU A 140 -13.86 -3.26 -10.63
C LEU A 140 -12.39 -2.80 -10.65
N ILE A 141 -11.52 -3.50 -9.92
CA ILE A 141 -10.08 -3.19 -9.91
C ILE A 141 -9.49 -3.34 -11.32
N ASP A 142 -9.79 -4.45 -12.01
CA ASP A 142 -9.27 -4.76 -13.34
C ASP A 142 -9.78 -3.80 -14.43
N ARG A 143 -11.07 -3.45 -14.41
CA ARG A 143 -11.73 -2.69 -15.49
C ARG A 143 -11.77 -1.19 -15.26
N ALA A 144 -11.90 -0.74 -14.02
CA ALA A 144 -11.96 0.69 -13.67
C ALA A 144 -10.66 1.22 -13.05
N LEU A 145 -9.64 0.37 -12.91
CA LEU A 145 -8.30 0.70 -12.38
C LEU A 145 -8.37 1.32 -10.99
N LEU A 146 -9.30 0.84 -10.17
CA LEU A 146 -9.50 1.32 -8.81
C LEU A 146 -8.44 0.76 -7.88
N ARG A 147 -8.10 1.54 -6.85
CA ARG A 147 -7.38 0.99 -5.70
C ARG A 147 -8.29 -0.03 -4.99
N PRO A 148 -7.72 -1.08 -4.37
CA PRO A 148 -8.51 -2.06 -3.63
C PRO A 148 -9.40 -1.43 -2.56
N GLY A 149 -8.88 -0.48 -1.80
CA GLY A 149 -9.58 0.10 -0.64
C GLY A 149 -9.31 -0.70 0.64
N TYR A 150 -9.18 0.00 1.76
CA TYR A 150 -8.97 -0.56 3.09
C TYR A 150 -9.89 0.16 4.08
N GLU A 151 -10.58 -0.59 4.94
CA GLU A 151 -11.59 -0.08 5.87
C GLU A 151 -11.02 0.99 6.81
N GLU A 152 -9.79 0.77 7.28
CA GLU A 152 -9.03 1.66 8.17
C GLU A 152 -8.88 3.08 7.62
N TYR A 153 -8.82 3.23 6.30
CA TYR A 153 -8.65 4.52 5.60
C TYR A 153 -9.96 5.08 5.06
N ALA A 154 -11.03 4.26 5.02
CA ALA A 154 -12.34 4.70 4.55
C ALA A 154 -13.06 5.58 5.58
N ARG A 155 -12.64 5.54 6.86
CA ARG A 155 -13.21 6.33 7.96
C ARG A 155 -12.45 7.64 8.24
N SER A 156 -11.19 7.74 7.82
CA SER A 156 -10.28 8.84 8.15
C SER A 156 -9.64 9.41 6.89
N GLU A 157 -10.14 10.53 6.33
CA GLU A 157 -9.52 11.37 5.27
C GLU A 157 -9.02 10.66 3.97
N GLY A 158 -9.01 9.32 3.91
CA GLY A 158 -8.17 8.51 3.02
C GLY A 158 -8.85 8.12 1.72
N GLY A 159 -10.11 8.53 1.55
CA GLY A 159 -10.93 8.25 0.40
C GLY A 159 -11.29 6.78 0.21
N ARG A 160 -12.25 6.52 -0.67
CA ARG A 160 -12.78 5.19 -0.95
C ARG A 160 -11.97 4.45 -2.01
N GLY A 161 -12.08 3.13 -2.02
CA GLY A 161 -11.55 2.22 -3.03
C GLY A 161 -12.59 1.16 -3.39
N ALA A 162 -12.22 0.21 -4.25
CA ALA A 162 -13.16 -0.78 -4.81
C ALA A 162 -13.96 -1.56 -3.75
N SER A 163 -13.35 -1.96 -2.64
CA SER A 163 -14.01 -2.71 -1.56
C SER A 163 -14.79 -1.83 -0.58
N THR A 164 -14.57 -0.51 -0.57
CA THR A 164 -15.15 0.43 0.41
C THR A 164 -16.15 1.40 -0.19
N LEU A 165 -16.59 1.14 -1.43
CA LEU A 165 -17.64 1.90 -2.10
C LEU A 165 -18.94 1.89 -1.30
N LEU A 166 -19.60 3.04 -1.30
CA LEU A 166 -20.98 3.20 -0.85
C LEU A 166 -21.93 3.00 -2.04
N LYS A 167 -23.20 2.70 -1.74
CA LYS A 167 -24.23 2.61 -2.77
C LYS A 167 -24.42 3.95 -3.50
N SER A 168 -24.27 5.06 -2.79
CA SER A 168 -24.31 6.41 -3.36
C SER A 168 -23.16 6.71 -4.33
N ASP A 169 -22.08 5.92 -4.30
CA ASP A 169 -20.95 6.09 -5.23
C ASP A 169 -21.21 5.46 -6.60
N VAL A 170 -22.28 4.67 -6.75
CA VAL A 170 -22.50 3.80 -7.91
C VAL A 170 -23.89 4.01 -8.50
N ALA A 171 -23.93 4.36 -9.78
CA ALA A 171 -25.14 4.34 -10.58
C ALA A 171 -25.05 3.23 -11.64
N VAL A 172 -26.13 2.47 -11.81
CA VAL A 172 -26.21 1.37 -12.78
C VAL A 172 -27.43 1.57 -13.67
N ASN A 173 -27.20 1.76 -14.98
CA ASN A 173 -28.23 1.93 -16.00
C ASN A 173 -28.04 0.87 -17.09
N GLY A 174 -28.91 -0.13 -17.12
CA GLY A 174 -28.75 -1.27 -18.04
C GLY A 174 -27.41 -2.00 -17.80
N ASP A 175 -26.51 -1.94 -18.79
CA ASP A 175 -25.16 -2.50 -18.71
C ASP A 175 -24.06 -1.47 -18.41
N GLN A 176 -24.43 -0.19 -18.25
CA GLN A 176 -23.52 0.89 -17.89
C GLN A 176 -23.39 1.03 -16.38
N VAL A 177 -22.15 1.14 -15.92
CA VAL A 177 -21.80 1.43 -14.53
C VAL A 177 -21.08 2.76 -14.49
N VAL A 178 -21.57 3.67 -13.65
CA VAL A 178 -20.94 4.96 -13.36
C VAL A 178 -20.52 4.97 -11.90
N LEU A 179 -19.26 5.28 -11.64
CA LEU A 179 -18.68 5.40 -10.31
C LEU A 179 -18.26 6.85 -10.08
N MET A 180 -18.69 7.43 -8.96
CA MET A 180 -18.35 8.81 -8.57
C MET A 180 -18.09 8.89 -7.07
N PHE A 181 -16.85 9.17 -6.66
CA PHE A 181 -16.47 9.21 -5.25
C PHE A 181 -15.15 9.95 -5.01
N LYS A 182 -14.86 10.30 -3.75
CA LYS A 182 -13.54 10.79 -3.34
C LYS A 182 -12.62 9.63 -3.00
N GLY A 183 -11.52 9.48 -3.75
CA GLY A 183 -10.49 8.48 -3.54
C GLY A 183 -9.30 9.02 -2.73
N LYS A 184 -8.19 8.27 -2.75
CA LYS A 184 -6.97 8.58 -1.99
C LYS A 184 -6.55 10.06 -2.14
N GLY A 185 -6.34 10.72 -1.00
CA GLY A 185 -5.92 12.14 -0.93
C GLY A 185 -7.02 13.12 -1.32
N GLY A 186 -8.29 12.76 -1.08
CA GLY A 186 -9.45 13.60 -1.41
C GLY A 186 -9.77 13.73 -2.90
N LYS A 187 -8.98 13.12 -3.78
CA LYS A 187 -9.12 13.25 -5.24
C LYS A 187 -10.46 12.69 -5.72
N GLU A 188 -11.21 13.48 -6.47
CA GLU A 188 -12.44 13.04 -7.12
C GLU A 188 -12.13 12.00 -8.21
N ILE A 189 -12.86 10.88 -8.17
CA ILE A 189 -12.76 9.78 -9.12
C ILE A 189 -14.11 9.64 -9.81
N ARG A 190 -14.10 9.79 -11.13
CA ARG A 190 -15.18 9.40 -12.03
C ARG A 190 -14.71 8.28 -12.95
N ARG A 191 -15.49 7.19 -13.02
CA ARG A 191 -15.26 6.07 -13.93
C ARG A 191 -16.56 5.63 -14.56
N GLU A 192 -16.53 5.40 -15.85
CA GLU A 192 -17.67 4.91 -16.62
C GLU A 192 -17.20 3.69 -17.39
N LEU A 193 -17.97 2.61 -17.30
CA LEU A 193 -17.67 1.38 -18.00
C LEU A 193 -18.95 0.63 -18.36
N ARG A 194 -18.91 -0.02 -19.52
CA ARG A 194 -19.94 -0.95 -19.97
C ARG A 194 -19.50 -2.37 -19.62
N ASP A 195 -20.21 -3.01 -18.69
CA ASP A 195 -19.94 -4.39 -18.26
C ASP A 195 -21.25 -5.03 -17.73
N PRO A 196 -21.97 -5.79 -18.58
CA PRO A 196 -23.28 -6.36 -18.22
C PRO A 196 -23.22 -7.30 -17.00
N LEU A 197 -22.12 -8.05 -16.84
CA LEU A 197 -21.96 -8.99 -15.73
C LEU A 197 -21.79 -8.23 -14.41
N LEU A 198 -20.96 -7.20 -14.43
CA LEU A 198 -20.73 -6.34 -13.27
C LEU A 198 -22.00 -5.56 -12.92
N ALA A 199 -22.62 -4.89 -13.89
CA ALA A 199 -23.84 -4.11 -13.73
C ALA A 199 -24.95 -4.93 -13.02
N ARG A 200 -25.19 -6.16 -13.49
CA ARG A 200 -26.16 -7.08 -12.88
C ARG A 200 -25.88 -7.38 -11.41
N VAL A 201 -24.61 -7.53 -11.03
CA VAL A 201 -24.23 -7.82 -9.64
C VAL A 201 -24.32 -6.55 -8.78
N LEU A 202 -23.84 -5.42 -9.28
CA LEU A 202 -23.90 -4.13 -8.57
C LEU A 202 -25.33 -3.66 -8.36
N HIS A 203 -26.22 -3.88 -9.32
CA HIS A 203 -27.65 -3.58 -9.18
C HIS A 203 -28.28 -4.36 -8.02
N LYS A 204 -28.02 -5.68 -7.93
CA LYS A 204 -28.50 -6.52 -6.81
C LYS A 204 -27.94 -6.08 -5.46
N LEU A 205 -26.65 -5.74 -5.41
CA LEU A 205 -26.00 -5.26 -4.19
C LEU A 205 -26.55 -3.90 -3.74
N SER A 206 -26.84 -3.00 -4.68
CA SER A 206 -27.39 -1.67 -4.40
C SER A 206 -28.81 -1.74 -3.81
N ALA A 207 -29.58 -2.78 -4.15
CA ALA A 207 -30.92 -3.00 -3.62
C ALA A 207 -30.95 -3.58 -2.19
N ALA A 208 -29.83 -4.09 -1.67
CA ALA A 208 -29.77 -4.60 -0.30
C ALA A 208 -29.95 -3.47 0.75
N ARG A 209 -30.11 -3.80 2.03
CA ARG A 209 -30.08 -2.79 3.12
C ARG A 209 -28.64 -2.34 3.43
N GLY A 210 -28.51 -1.20 4.12
CA GLY A 210 -27.21 -0.64 4.54
C GLY A 210 -26.59 0.33 3.52
N GLN A 211 -25.54 1.06 3.92
CA GLN A 211 -24.89 2.08 3.09
C GLN A 211 -23.76 1.53 2.22
N ARG A 212 -23.05 0.50 2.69
CA ARG A 212 -21.96 -0.14 1.97
C ARG A 212 -22.48 -0.88 0.73
N LEU A 213 -21.78 -0.76 -0.38
CA LEU A 213 -22.09 -1.54 -1.58
C LEU A 213 -21.75 -3.02 -1.39
N PHE A 214 -20.66 -3.30 -0.67
CA PHE A 214 -20.23 -4.65 -0.33
C PHE A 214 -20.33 -4.82 1.18
N SER A 215 -21.23 -5.68 1.63
CA SER A 215 -21.49 -6.04 3.03
C SER A 215 -21.53 -7.55 3.19
#